data_AF-A0A7S0C1A8-F1
#
_entry.id   AF-A0A7S0C1A8-F1
#
_cell.length_a   1.000
_cell.length_b   1.000
_cell.length_c   1.000
_cell.angle_alpha   90.00
_cell.angle_beta   90.00
_cell.angle_gamma   90.00
#
_symmetry.space_group_name_H-M   'P 1'
#
loop_
_entity.id
_entity.type
_entity.pdbx_description
1 polymer ?
#
loop_
_entity_poly.entity_id
_entity_poly.type
_entity_poly.pdbx_seq_one_letter_code
_entity_poly.pdbx_strand_id
1 'polypeptide(L)'
;SGNGDRVAIGAFKNDDGGIDSGHIQIFEYTYSLQEWTLLGEPIPGSMPGEHFGTSVSLSTDGTRVSAGAPQNNVNGEASGQVRIYEYSIDESIIWKIVGSAISGIAREELGSSISLSENGRRLAVGAGRHTLSSSSVQVGALYVYEEMDGVWYLIGNEIYGTNSRDY
;
A
#
# COMPACT_ATOMS: atom_id res chain seq x y z
N SER A 1 -1.44 14.90 -2.67
CA SER A 1 -2.87 15.10 -3.00
C SER A 1 -2.94 15.97 -4.25
N GLY A 2 -4.10 16.10 -4.87
CA GLY A 2 -4.29 16.86 -6.11
C GLY A 2 -4.04 18.37 -5.98
N ASN A 3 -4.29 18.94 -4.79
CA ASN A 3 -3.96 20.33 -4.47
C ASN A 3 -2.48 20.53 -4.07
N GLY A 4 -1.72 19.46 -3.88
CA GLY A 4 -0.33 19.54 -3.44
C GLY A 4 -0.12 19.84 -1.96
N ASP A 5 -1.17 19.94 -1.14
CA ASP A 5 -1.05 20.29 0.29
C ASP A 5 -0.69 19.08 1.16
N ARG A 6 -0.82 17.85 0.65
CA ARG A 6 -0.45 16.62 1.37
C ARG A 6 0.48 15.74 0.55
N VAL A 7 1.49 15.18 1.20
CA VAL A 7 2.43 14.20 0.63
C VAL A 7 2.54 13.00 1.56
N ALA A 8 2.54 11.80 1.01
CA ALA A 8 2.84 10.58 1.74
C ALA A 8 4.23 10.06 1.31
N ILE A 9 5.05 9.66 2.27
CA ILE A 9 6.38 9.09 2.05
C ILE A 9 6.45 7.71 2.69
N GLY A 10 7.20 6.81 2.08
CA GLY A 10 7.51 5.50 2.63
C GLY A 10 9.00 5.38 2.93
N ALA A 11 9.33 4.68 4.01
CA ALA A 11 10.70 4.33 4.38
C ALA A 11 10.74 2.84 4.74
N PHE A 12 10.84 1.99 3.73
CA PHE A 12 10.63 0.55 3.82
C PHE A 12 11.64 -0.23 4.67
N LYS A 13 12.68 0.40 5.20
CA LYS A 13 13.67 -0.21 6.11
C LYS A 13 13.74 0.47 7.47
N ASN A 14 12.76 1.30 7.80
CA ASN A 14 12.68 1.85 9.14
C ASN A 14 12.34 0.75 10.16
N ASP A 15 12.80 0.95 11.39
CA ASP A 15 12.75 -0.06 12.45
C ASP A 15 11.65 0.18 13.50
N ASP A 16 10.79 1.20 13.32
CA ASP A 16 9.79 1.61 14.33
C ASP A 16 8.78 0.49 14.64
N GLY A 17 8.48 -0.37 13.66
CA GLY A 17 7.64 -1.58 13.80
C GLY A 17 8.42 -2.89 14.00
N GLY A 18 9.75 -2.81 14.19
CA GLY A 18 10.69 -3.95 14.17
C GLY A 18 11.70 -3.85 13.02
N ILE A 19 12.75 -4.68 13.08
CA ILE A 19 13.89 -4.64 12.13
C ILE A 19 13.38 -4.69 10.68
N ASP A 20 13.74 -3.69 9.88
CA ASP A 20 13.36 -3.53 8.47
C ASP A 20 11.83 -3.68 8.22
N SER A 21 11.00 -3.37 9.21
CA SER A 21 9.53 -3.46 9.08
C SER A 21 8.98 -2.38 8.14
N GLY A 22 9.66 -1.24 8.08
CA GLY A 22 9.30 -0.08 7.31
C GLY A 22 8.20 0.76 7.95
N HIS A 23 7.94 1.95 7.41
CA HIS A 23 6.81 2.79 7.82
C HIS A 23 6.39 3.73 6.69
N ILE A 24 5.24 4.38 6.87
CA ILE A 24 4.84 5.56 6.08
C ILE A 24 4.60 6.77 6.97
N GLN A 25 4.82 7.95 6.41
CA GLN A 25 4.50 9.24 7.03
C GLN A 25 3.70 10.07 6.05
N ILE A 26 2.73 10.82 6.57
CA ILE A 26 1.96 11.78 5.78
C ILE A 26 2.27 13.15 6.32
N PHE A 27 2.60 14.08 5.43
CA PHE A 27 2.85 15.47 5.75
C PHE A 27 1.78 16.35 5.13
N GLU A 28 1.42 17.41 5.83
CA GLU A 28 0.57 18.49 5.36
C GLU A 28 1.35 19.80 5.38
N TYR A 29 1.18 20.61 4.33
CA TYR A 29 1.81 21.93 4.27
C TYR A 29 1.04 22.91 5.14
N THR A 30 1.65 23.34 6.24
CA THR A 30 1.08 24.33 7.14
C THR A 30 1.44 25.73 6.67
N TYR A 31 0.51 26.39 5.97
CA TYR A 31 0.71 27.72 5.38
C TYR A 31 1.10 28.81 6.38
N SER A 32 0.60 28.74 7.62
CA SER A 32 0.93 29.71 8.67
C SER A 32 2.38 29.60 9.16
N LEU A 33 2.97 28.41 9.07
CA LEU A 33 4.34 28.11 9.46
C LEU A 33 5.30 28.09 8.25
N GLN A 34 4.76 28.04 7.03
CA GLN A 34 5.51 27.81 5.80
C GLN A 34 6.32 26.49 5.81
N GLU A 35 5.83 25.49 6.52
CA GLU A 35 6.52 24.24 6.81
C GLU A 35 5.66 23.03 6.48
N TRP A 36 6.31 21.92 6.13
CA TRP A 36 5.68 20.61 6.08
C TRP A 36 5.64 20.02 7.49
N THR A 37 4.44 19.78 8.01
CA THR A 37 4.22 19.21 9.33
C THR A 37 3.68 17.81 9.22
N LEU A 38 4.10 16.91 10.12
CA LEU A 38 3.57 15.55 10.16
C LEU A 38 2.07 15.59 10.48
N LEU A 39 1.28 14.92 9.64
CA LEU A 39 -0.16 14.82 9.79
C LEU A 39 -0.48 13.50 10.51
N GLY A 40 -0.59 13.55 11.83
CA GLY A 40 -0.74 12.37 12.68
C GLY A 40 0.60 11.72 13.05
N GLU A 41 0.56 10.47 13.52
CA GLU A 41 1.76 9.69 13.85
C GLU A 41 2.27 8.90 12.63
N PRO A 42 3.56 8.55 12.57
CA PRO A 42 4.07 7.58 11.60
C PRO A 42 3.29 6.26 11.69
N ILE A 43 3.04 5.63 10.54
CA ILE A 43 2.30 4.36 10.47
C ILE A 43 3.33 3.24 10.21
N PRO A 44 3.66 2.42 11.21
CA PRO A 44 4.71 1.41 11.08
C PRO A 44 4.24 0.14 10.36
N GLY A 45 5.22 -0.62 9.88
CA GLY A 45 5.11 -2.04 9.65
C GLY A 45 4.61 -2.77 10.91
N SER A 46 3.91 -3.86 10.68
CA SER A 46 3.47 -4.82 11.67
C SER A 46 4.42 -6.02 11.86
N MET A 47 5.37 -6.23 10.95
CA MET A 47 6.24 -7.41 10.92
C MET A 47 7.68 -7.04 10.54
N PRO A 48 8.70 -7.67 11.17
CA PRO A 48 10.10 -7.50 10.72
C PRO A 48 10.31 -7.94 9.27
N GLY A 49 11.07 -7.15 8.52
CA GLY A 49 11.47 -7.44 7.13
C GLY A 49 10.35 -7.39 6.10
N GLU A 50 9.14 -6.92 6.44
CA GLU A 50 8.03 -6.89 5.48
C GLU A 50 8.14 -5.78 4.43
N HIS A 51 9.04 -4.81 4.68
CA HIS A 51 9.29 -3.65 3.83
C HIS A 51 8.05 -2.78 3.58
N PHE A 52 7.28 -2.48 4.62
CA PHE A 52 6.08 -1.65 4.51
C PHE A 52 6.42 -0.21 4.09
N GLY A 53 5.65 0.34 3.16
CA GLY A 53 5.96 1.63 2.54
C GLY A 53 6.91 1.54 1.35
N THR A 54 7.14 0.34 0.80
CA THR A 54 7.89 0.19 -0.47
C THR A 54 7.18 0.92 -1.61
N SER A 55 5.86 0.84 -1.64
CA SER A 55 5.00 1.62 -2.53
C SER A 55 3.98 2.39 -1.68
N VAL A 56 3.69 3.63 -2.08
CA VAL A 56 2.75 4.52 -1.37
C VAL A 56 1.93 5.27 -2.41
N SER A 57 0.62 5.37 -2.21
CA SER A 57 -0.26 6.16 -3.08
C SER A 57 -1.31 6.89 -2.25
N LEU A 58 -1.49 8.18 -2.54
CA LEU A 58 -2.43 9.05 -1.88
C LEU A 58 -3.54 9.44 -2.87
N SER A 59 -4.79 9.37 -2.42
CA SER A 59 -5.97 9.87 -3.15
C SER A 59 -5.84 11.35 -3.48
N THR A 60 -6.61 11.80 -4.48
CA THR A 60 -6.57 13.19 -4.93
C THR A 60 -7.03 14.15 -3.85
N ASP A 61 -8.07 13.82 -3.10
CA ASP A 61 -8.52 14.63 -1.96
C ASP A 61 -7.55 14.56 -0.75
N GLY A 62 -6.58 13.64 -0.77
CA GLY A 62 -5.60 13.47 0.30
C GLY A 62 -6.18 12.87 1.58
N THR A 63 -7.37 12.26 1.52
CA THR A 63 -8.04 11.66 2.68
C THR A 63 -7.76 10.18 2.84
N ARG A 64 -7.35 9.50 1.75
CA ARG A 64 -6.96 8.08 1.78
C ARG A 64 -5.54 7.87 1.29
N VAL A 65 -4.77 7.06 2.01
CA VAL A 65 -3.42 6.61 1.66
C VAL A 65 -3.35 5.09 1.64
N SER A 66 -2.65 4.53 0.66
CA SER A 66 -2.37 3.11 0.56
C SER A 66 -0.87 2.89 0.61
N ALA A 67 -0.45 1.74 1.17
CA ALA A 67 0.96 1.37 1.24
C ALA A 67 1.16 -0.14 1.14
N GLY A 68 2.17 -0.52 0.36
CA GLY A 68 2.56 -1.90 0.12
C GLY A 68 3.72 -2.38 1.00
N ALA A 69 3.69 -3.66 1.36
CA ALA A 69 4.72 -4.43 2.05
C ALA A 69 4.99 -5.72 1.25
N PRO A 70 5.74 -5.66 0.13
CA PRO A 70 5.91 -6.79 -0.78
C PRO A 70 6.68 -7.97 -0.17
N GLN A 71 7.39 -7.78 0.95
CA GLN A 71 8.09 -8.86 1.65
C GLN A 71 7.30 -9.40 2.85
N ASN A 72 6.04 -8.98 3.01
CA ASN A 72 5.17 -9.52 4.06
C ASN A 72 4.94 -11.04 3.86
N ASN A 73 5.06 -11.79 4.95
CA ASN A 73 5.03 -13.26 4.96
C ASN A 73 3.71 -13.87 5.47
N VAL A 74 2.63 -13.09 5.61
CA VAL A 74 1.37 -13.53 6.24
C VAL A 74 0.77 -14.77 5.59
N ASN A 75 0.90 -14.91 4.26
CA ASN A 75 0.40 -16.04 3.47
C ASN A 75 1.53 -16.88 2.84
N GLY A 76 2.73 -16.83 3.42
CA GLY A 76 3.93 -17.49 2.92
C GLY A 76 5.01 -16.51 2.50
N GLU A 77 6.21 -17.05 2.21
CA GLU A 77 7.41 -16.28 1.85
C GLU A 77 7.09 -15.21 0.79
N ALA A 78 7.37 -13.93 1.09
CA ALA A 78 7.16 -12.78 0.21
C ALA A 78 5.77 -12.77 -0.46
N SER A 79 4.73 -13.14 0.29
CA SER A 79 3.35 -13.09 -0.22
C SER A 79 2.90 -11.68 -0.56
N GLY A 80 3.41 -10.70 0.17
CA GLY A 80 3.06 -9.30 -0.01
C GLY A 80 1.71 -8.92 0.62
N GLN A 81 1.59 -7.65 0.98
CA GLN A 81 0.39 -7.10 1.57
C GLN A 81 0.23 -5.62 1.20
N VAL A 82 -1.00 -5.15 1.06
CA VAL A 82 -1.34 -3.72 0.97
C VAL A 82 -2.30 -3.35 2.07
N ARG A 83 -2.04 -2.22 2.73
CA ARG A 83 -2.92 -1.61 3.74
C ARG A 83 -3.37 -0.24 3.25
N ILE A 84 -4.63 0.09 3.51
CA ILE A 84 -5.24 1.38 3.12
C ILE A 84 -5.74 2.05 4.40
N TYR A 85 -5.48 3.35 4.51
CA TYR A 85 -5.86 4.17 5.65
C TYR A 85 -6.66 5.38 5.21
N GLU A 86 -7.61 5.79 6.05
CA GLU A 86 -8.44 6.98 5.89
C GLU A 86 -8.16 7.98 7.01
N TYR A 87 -8.10 9.24 6.64
CA TYR A 87 -7.87 10.38 7.51
C TYR A 87 -9.13 10.69 8.33
N SER A 88 -9.00 10.74 9.65
CA SER A 88 -10.07 11.09 10.59
C SER A 88 -9.62 12.22 11.52
N ILE A 89 -10.38 13.32 11.55
CA ILE A 89 -10.05 14.52 12.35
C ILE A 89 -10.60 14.47 13.79
N ASP A 90 -11.60 13.63 14.03
CA ASP A 90 -12.38 13.64 15.28
C ASP A 90 -11.95 12.54 16.26
N GLU A 91 -10.77 11.94 16.04
CA GLU A 91 -10.38 10.70 16.69
C GLU A 91 -8.95 10.71 17.20
N SER A 92 -8.70 9.88 18.23
CA SER A 92 -7.36 9.74 18.81
C SER A 92 -6.34 9.11 17.86
N ILE A 93 -6.81 8.43 16.81
CA ILE A 93 -5.99 7.85 15.74
C ILE A 93 -6.43 8.51 14.44
N ILE A 94 -5.52 9.32 13.87
CA ILE A 94 -5.82 10.19 12.73
C ILE A 94 -5.81 9.43 11.39
N TRP A 95 -5.09 8.31 11.30
CA TRP A 95 -5.07 7.44 10.12
C TRP A 95 -5.59 6.05 10.47
N LYS A 96 -6.76 5.71 9.97
CA LYS A 96 -7.48 4.49 10.33
C LYS A 96 -7.51 3.51 9.19
N ILE A 97 -7.26 2.23 9.47
CA ILE A 97 -7.32 1.21 8.42
C ILE A 97 -8.75 1.11 7.84
N VAL A 98 -8.84 1.06 6.51
CA VAL A 98 -10.09 0.88 5.77
C VAL A 98 -10.19 -0.59 5.38
N GLY A 99 -11.08 -1.32 6.06
CA GLY A 99 -11.26 -2.74 5.85
C GLY A 99 -10.10 -3.58 6.35
N SER A 100 -10.00 -4.80 5.78
CA SER A 100 -8.87 -5.69 6.02
C SER A 100 -7.75 -5.42 5.03
N ALA A 101 -6.51 -5.75 5.43
CA ALA A 101 -5.39 -5.72 4.52
C ALA A 101 -5.62 -6.67 3.33
N ILE A 102 -5.16 -6.27 2.15
CA ILE A 102 -5.19 -7.10 0.95
C ILE A 102 -3.89 -7.87 0.91
N SER A 103 -3.95 -9.20 0.95
CA SER A 103 -2.77 -10.06 1.01
C SER A 103 -2.68 -10.94 -0.22
N GLY A 104 -1.47 -11.09 -0.72
CA GLY A 104 -1.18 -11.97 -1.85
C GLY A 104 -1.05 -13.44 -1.43
N ILE A 105 -0.61 -14.24 -2.39
CA ILE A 105 -0.20 -15.64 -2.19
C ILE A 105 1.33 -15.75 -2.11
N ALA A 106 1.84 -16.86 -1.60
CA ALA A 106 3.29 -17.07 -1.45
C ALA A 106 4.09 -16.71 -2.72
N ARG A 107 5.14 -15.92 -2.51
CA ARG A 107 6.12 -15.40 -3.48
C ARG A 107 5.59 -14.40 -4.50
N GLU A 108 4.37 -13.92 -4.34
CA GLU A 108 3.72 -13.00 -5.27
C GLU A 108 4.27 -11.56 -5.23
N GLU A 109 4.81 -11.13 -4.09
CA GLU A 109 5.27 -9.76 -3.86
C GLU A 109 4.16 -8.72 -4.13
N LEU A 110 2.93 -9.03 -3.72
CA LEU A 110 1.78 -8.12 -3.82
C LEU A 110 2.08 -6.79 -3.11
N GLY A 111 1.74 -5.68 -3.76
CA GLY A 111 2.00 -4.33 -3.23
C GLY A 111 3.38 -3.79 -3.61
N SER A 112 4.09 -4.44 -4.54
CA SER A 112 5.32 -3.91 -5.15
C SER A 112 5.11 -2.56 -5.84
N SER A 113 3.92 -2.35 -6.42
CA SER A 113 3.44 -1.07 -6.94
C SER A 113 1.95 -0.90 -6.64
N ILE A 114 1.51 0.33 -6.40
CA ILE A 114 0.10 0.63 -6.10
C ILE A 114 -0.31 1.96 -6.72
N SER A 115 -1.59 2.07 -7.11
CA SER A 115 -2.20 3.33 -7.54
C SER A 115 -3.63 3.40 -7.03
N LEU A 116 -3.93 4.45 -6.27
CA LEU A 116 -5.24 4.71 -5.71
C LEU A 116 -6.01 5.68 -6.64
N SER A 117 -7.31 5.45 -6.81
CA SER A 117 -8.17 6.37 -7.57
C SER A 117 -8.36 7.70 -6.87
N GLU A 118 -8.91 8.67 -7.63
CA GLU A 118 -9.17 10.03 -7.17
C GLU A 118 -9.92 10.06 -5.83
N ASN A 119 -11.01 9.30 -5.73
CA ASN A 119 -11.88 9.18 -4.56
C ASN A 119 -11.40 8.13 -3.53
N GLY A 120 -10.25 7.48 -3.77
CA GLY A 120 -9.71 6.48 -2.86
C GLY A 120 -10.50 5.17 -2.73
N ARG A 121 -11.43 4.88 -3.64
CA ARG A 121 -12.28 3.67 -3.60
C ARG A 121 -11.90 2.59 -4.61
N ARG A 122 -11.02 2.89 -5.58
CA ARG A 122 -10.37 1.88 -6.42
C ARG A 122 -8.89 1.85 -6.16
N LEU A 123 -8.33 0.65 -6.19
CA LEU A 123 -6.92 0.42 -5.98
C LEU A 123 -6.42 -0.56 -7.04
N ALA A 124 -5.44 -0.11 -7.82
CA ALA A 124 -4.62 -0.98 -8.65
C ALA A 124 -3.41 -1.44 -7.83
N VAL A 125 -3.14 -2.75 -7.81
CA VAL A 125 -2.05 -3.37 -7.05
C VAL A 125 -1.22 -4.27 -7.95
N GLY A 126 0.06 -3.97 -8.08
CA GLY A 126 1.03 -4.81 -8.75
C GLY A 126 1.62 -5.86 -7.81
N ALA A 127 1.80 -7.05 -8.35
CA ALA A 127 2.54 -8.16 -7.77
C ALA A 127 3.79 -8.40 -8.61
N GLY A 128 4.97 -8.23 -7.99
CA GLY A 128 6.24 -8.27 -8.72
C GLY A 128 6.63 -9.68 -9.15
N ARG A 129 6.05 -10.74 -8.57
CA ARG A 129 6.43 -12.14 -8.84
C ARG A 129 5.27 -13.12 -8.75
N HIS A 130 4.26 -12.98 -9.60
CA HIS A 130 3.21 -13.99 -9.72
C HIS A 130 3.72 -15.27 -10.41
N THR A 131 3.41 -16.43 -9.84
CA THR A 131 3.75 -17.74 -10.44
C THR A 131 2.53 -18.33 -11.12
N LEU A 132 2.57 -18.49 -12.45
CA LEU A 132 1.49 -19.15 -13.18
C LEU A 132 1.43 -20.63 -12.78
N SER A 133 0.23 -21.11 -12.42
CA SER A 133 -0.05 -22.44 -11.86
C SER A 133 0.48 -23.65 -12.65
N SER A 134 0.95 -23.44 -13.88
CA SER A 134 1.49 -24.47 -14.77
C SER A 134 2.98 -24.30 -15.13
N SER A 135 3.73 -23.39 -14.50
CA SER A 135 5.13 -23.16 -14.86
C SER A 135 5.99 -22.64 -13.69
N SER A 136 7.30 -22.88 -13.73
CA SER A 136 8.28 -22.18 -12.86
C SER A 136 8.56 -20.74 -13.34
N VAL A 137 7.72 -20.18 -14.21
CA VAL A 137 7.89 -18.85 -14.77
C VAL A 137 7.20 -17.85 -13.86
N GLN A 138 7.97 -16.88 -13.40
CA GLN A 138 7.48 -15.71 -12.70
C GLN A 138 7.14 -14.61 -13.72
N VAL A 139 5.95 -14.06 -13.60
CA VAL A 139 5.44 -12.90 -14.34
C VAL A 139 4.91 -11.89 -13.32
N GLY A 140 4.82 -10.62 -13.69
CA GLY A 140 4.09 -9.64 -12.91
C GLY A 140 2.59 -9.89 -13.02
N ALA A 141 1.83 -9.46 -12.02
CA ALA A 141 0.37 -9.44 -12.07
C ALA A 141 -0.18 -8.09 -11.59
N LEU A 142 -1.32 -7.70 -12.14
CA LEU A 142 -2.08 -6.52 -11.74
C LEU A 142 -3.48 -6.95 -11.29
N TYR A 143 -3.81 -6.52 -10.08
CA TYR A 143 -5.11 -6.70 -9.45
C TYR A 143 -5.78 -5.33 -9.31
N VAL A 144 -7.08 -5.25 -9.58
CA VAL A 144 -7.87 -4.03 -9.34
C VAL A 144 -8.94 -4.34 -8.31
N TYR A 145 -8.97 -3.56 -7.23
CA TYR A 145 -9.94 -3.70 -6.16
C TYR A 145 -10.87 -2.48 -6.12
N GLU A 146 -12.13 -2.69 -5.76
CA GLU A 146 -13.11 -1.65 -5.42
C GLU A 146 -13.54 -1.82 -3.95
N GLU A 147 -13.59 -0.70 -3.23
CA GLU A 147 -14.05 -0.65 -1.85
C GLU A 147 -15.56 -0.42 -1.78
N MET A 148 -16.28 -1.31 -1.11
CA MET A 148 -17.70 -1.21 -0.82
C MET A 148 -17.94 -1.52 0.65
N ASP A 149 -18.53 -0.57 1.38
CA ASP A 149 -18.90 -0.69 2.79
C ASP A 149 -17.76 -1.13 3.71
N GLY A 150 -16.56 -0.60 3.46
CA GLY A 150 -15.33 -0.90 4.20
C GLY A 150 -14.67 -2.22 3.80
N VAL A 151 -15.06 -2.84 2.69
CA VAL A 151 -14.49 -4.11 2.21
C VAL A 151 -13.94 -3.95 0.79
N TRP A 152 -12.72 -4.43 0.55
CA TRP A 152 -12.09 -4.42 -0.76
C TRP A 152 -12.42 -5.69 -1.54
N TYR A 153 -13.06 -5.53 -2.70
CA TYR A 153 -13.43 -6.62 -3.60
C TYR A 153 -12.57 -6.57 -4.86
N LEU A 154 -11.99 -7.72 -5.25
CA LEU A 154 -11.34 -7.85 -6.55
C LEU A 154 -12.38 -7.67 -7.66
N ILE A 155 -12.09 -6.82 -8.63
CA ILE A 155 -12.97 -6.55 -9.77
C ILE A 155 -12.28 -6.91 -11.10
N GLY A 156 -13.01 -7.64 -11.93
CA GLY A 156 -12.53 -8.08 -13.24
C GLY A 156 -11.60 -9.30 -13.18
N ASN A 157 -10.93 -9.55 -14.29
CA ASN A 157 -9.94 -10.62 -14.41
C ASN A 157 -8.55 -10.11 -14.01
N GLU A 158 -7.74 -11.01 -13.48
CA GLU A 158 -6.31 -10.76 -13.23
C GLU A 158 -5.59 -10.49 -14.56
N ILE A 159 -4.72 -9.47 -14.56
CA ILE A 159 -3.93 -9.09 -15.74
C ILE A 159 -2.49 -9.50 -15.48
N TYR A 160 -1.95 -10.41 -16.30
CA TYR A 160 -0.57 -10.91 -16.14
C TYR A 160 0.38 -10.30 -17.16
N GLY A 161 1.65 -10.18 -16.79
CA GLY A 161 2.75 -9.98 -17.72
C GLY A 161 2.78 -11.10 -18.78
N THR A 162 3.10 -10.74 -20.02
CA THR A 162 2.98 -11.67 -21.16
C THR A 162 4.24 -12.50 -21.39
N ASN A 163 5.38 -12.12 -20.78
CA ASN A 163 6.66 -12.82 -20.91
C ASN A 163 7.29 -13.13 -19.54
N SER A 164 8.21 -14.09 -19.52
CA SER A 164 9.04 -14.36 -18.34
C SER A 164 9.81 -13.09 -17.94
N ARG A 165 9.78 -12.75 -16.64
CA ARG A 165 10.44 -11.54 -16.10
C ARG A 165 9.83 -10.20 -16.54
N ASP A 166 8.59 -10.20 -17.03
CA ASP A 166 7.78 -8.97 -17.07
C ASP A 166 7.30 -8.67 -15.65
N TYR A 167 8.19 -8.16 -14.78
CA TYR A 167 7.90 -7.79 -13.39
C TYR A 167 7.28 -6.40 -13.26
#